data_AF-A0A9N9UWG8-F1
#
_entry.id   AF-A0A9N9UWG8-F1
#
_cell.length_a   1.000
_cell.length_b   1.000
_cell.length_c   1.000
_cell.angle_alpha   90.00
_cell.angle_beta   90.00
_cell.angle_gamma   90.00
#
_symmetry.space_group_name_H-M   'P 1'
#
loop_
_entity.id
_entity.type
_entity.pdbx_description
1 polymer ?
#
loop_
_entity_poly.entity_id
_entity_poly.type
_entity_poly.pdbx_seq_one_letter_code
_entity_poly.pdbx_strand_id
1 'polypeptide(L)'
;MEPRLESSTRVSRSSSNASRKSNLTLDLSTLPPLSQPTPPSNTLIFTNLNDLAIFGADSLASIRDLISRTATIHTWAPLKSFRRIIVSFYDEEAAIKVRQVWDGENVSGERIRVYFGQNTPLEVKDERLALPDAGKLFFISPPASPPHGWEVRQEDAPNKLVHADDLALALAKLNRPAESPTLESPVTPGDSRMPSTTRSRSSTLIYQPDDKSPNMPAVVVEDMTDEPEGLSLETKAIMAHTSMPPVELMADS
;
A
#
# COMPACT_ATOMS: atom_id res chain seq x y z
N MET A 1 -52.25 70.83 -18.12
CA MET A 1 -51.22 69.79 -18.00
C MET A 1 -51.17 69.37 -16.54
N GLU A 2 -50.97 68.06 -16.33
CA GLU A 2 -50.82 67.29 -15.08
C GLU A 2 -52.09 66.84 -14.31
N PRO A 3 -52.26 65.51 -14.13
CA PRO A 3 -53.30 64.89 -13.32
C PRO A 3 -52.79 64.43 -11.93
N ARG A 4 -53.70 64.32 -10.94
CA ARG A 4 -53.47 63.51 -9.74
C ARG A 4 -54.74 62.72 -9.42
N LEU A 5 -54.70 61.42 -9.71
CA LEU A 5 -55.68 60.42 -9.27
C LEU A 5 -54.95 59.51 -8.28
N GLU A 6 -55.25 59.63 -7.00
CA GLU A 6 -54.75 58.73 -5.97
C GLU A 6 -55.82 57.68 -5.63
N SER A 7 -55.35 56.44 -5.58
CA SER A 7 -56.08 55.18 -5.65
C SER A 7 -56.70 54.72 -4.33
N SER A 8 -57.84 54.02 -4.46
CA SER A 8 -58.56 53.23 -3.45
C SER A 8 -57.69 52.42 -2.49
N THR A 9 -57.96 52.54 -1.18
CA THR A 9 -57.60 51.53 -0.17
C THR A 9 -58.83 50.70 0.19
N ARG A 10 -58.85 49.44 -0.28
CA ARG A 10 -59.82 48.41 0.15
C ARG A 10 -59.53 47.99 1.59
N VAL A 11 -60.56 48.01 2.43
CA VAL A 11 -60.56 47.37 3.75
C VAL A 11 -60.81 45.87 3.55
N SER A 12 -59.79 45.05 3.76
CA SER A 12 -59.93 43.60 3.86
C SER A 12 -59.79 43.17 5.32
N ARG A 13 -60.90 42.63 5.85
CA ARG A 13 -61.03 42.07 7.18
C ARG A 13 -60.31 40.72 7.22
N SER A 14 -59.16 40.65 7.89
CA SER A 14 -58.49 39.37 8.17
C SER A 14 -59.04 38.78 9.46
N SER A 15 -59.64 37.59 9.33
CA SER A 15 -60.10 36.74 10.43
C SER A 15 -58.97 36.44 11.40
N SER A 16 -59.10 36.89 12.64
CA SER A 16 -58.19 36.58 13.74
C SER A 16 -58.41 35.14 14.21
N ASN A 17 -57.76 34.18 13.55
CA ASN A 17 -57.52 32.88 14.16
C ASN A 17 -56.31 33.04 15.08
N ALA A 18 -56.57 33.19 16.38
CA ALA A 18 -55.54 33.28 17.41
C ALA A 18 -54.77 31.94 17.52
N SER A 19 -53.79 31.73 16.64
CA SER A 19 -52.77 30.71 16.86
C SER A 19 -51.88 31.20 18.00
N ARG A 20 -51.96 30.53 19.14
CA ARG A 20 -51.07 30.71 20.29
C ARG A 20 -49.64 30.75 19.76
N LYS A 21 -48.95 31.88 19.93
CA LYS A 21 -47.53 32.01 19.62
C LYS A 21 -46.77 31.09 20.55
N SER A 22 -46.47 29.87 20.11
CA SER A 22 -45.52 29.01 20.78
C SER A 22 -44.17 29.72 20.69
N ASN A 23 -43.69 30.23 21.82
CA ASN A 23 -42.32 30.72 21.95
C ASN A 23 -41.39 29.49 21.91
N LEU A 24 -41.05 29.05 20.70
CA LEU A 24 -40.08 27.97 20.49
C LEU A 24 -38.69 28.58 20.60
N THR A 25 -37.98 28.26 21.68
CA THR A 25 -36.55 28.56 21.83
C THR A 25 -35.73 27.43 21.20
N LEU A 26 -34.84 27.75 20.27
CA LEU A 26 -33.87 26.78 19.77
C LEU A 26 -32.78 26.59 20.83
N ASP A 27 -32.63 25.36 21.33
CA ASP A 27 -31.51 24.99 22.16
C ASP A 27 -30.27 24.74 21.27
N LEU A 28 -29.24 25.56 21.47
CA LEU A 28 -27.98 25.52 20.73
C LEU A 28 -26.87 24.78 21.50
N SER A 29 -27.19 24.15 22.64
CA SER A 29 -26.24 23.43 23.49
C SER A 29 -25.57 22.23 22.81
N THR A 30 -26.17 21.72 21.73
CA THR A 30 -25.68 20.57 20.96
C THR A 30 -24.89 20.96 19.70
N LEU A 31 -24.72 22.27 19.44
CA LEU A 31 -23.91 22.69 18.30
C LEU A 31 -22.42 22.42 18.58
N PRO A 32 -21.68 21.87 17.58
CA PRO A 32 -20.25 21.77 17.70
C PRO A 32 -19.63 23.17 17.90
N PRO A 33 -18.53 23.28 18.66
CA PRO A 33 -17.89 24.56 18.89
C PRO A 33 -17.51 25.20 17.55
N LEU A 34 -17.65 26.53 17.47
CA LEU A 34 -17.24 27.29 16.30
C LEU A 34 -15.79 26.94 15.96
N SER A 35 -15.56 26.58 14.69
CA SER A 35 -14.23 26.24 14.18
C SER A 35 -13.31 27.42 14.41
N GLN A 36 -12.38 27.29 15.35
CA GLN A 36 -11.37 28.33 15.57
C GLN A 36 -10.51 28.45 14.30
N PRO A 37 -10.07 29.67 13.93
CA PRO A 37 -9.16 29.82 12.81
C PRO A 37 -7.93 28.96 13.06
N THR A 38 -7.49 28.20 12.06
CA THR A 38 -6.26 27.41 12.19
C THR A 38 -5.12 28.31 12.65
N PRO A 39 -4.29 27.84 13.60
CA PRO A 39 -3.14 28.62 14.04
C PRO A 39 -2.23 28.92 12.85
N PRO A 40 -1.50 30.05 12.88
CA PRO A 40 -0.50 30.34 11.86
C PRO A 40 0.49 29.20 11.71
N SER A 41 0.82 28.87 10.46
CA SER A 41 1.82 27.86 10.12
C SER A 41 2.57 28.29 8.86
N ASN A 42 3.68 27.63 8.55
CA ASN A 42 4.46 27.93 7.35
C ASN A 42 3.80 27.47 6.04
N THR A 43 2.61 26.88 6.07
CA THR A 43 1.93 26.33 4.89
C THR A 43 0.58 26.99 4.67
N LEU A 44 0.36 27.47 3.45
CA LEU A 44 -0.88 28.09 3.00
C LEU A 44 -1.60 27.20 2.00
N ILE A 45 -2.92 27.19 2.12
CA ILE A 45 -3.84 26.51 1.21
C ILE A 45 -4.71 27.58 0.55
N PHE A 46 -4.45 27.83 -0.73
CA PHE A 46 -5.29 28.66 -1.58
C PHE A 46 -6.47 27.82 -2.04
N THR A 47 -7.67 28.33 -1.80
CA THR A 47 -8.94 27.66 -2.09
C THR A 47 -9.87 28.58 -2.89
N ASN A 48 -10.99 28.02 -3.35
CA ASN A 48 -11.98 28.68 -4.19
C ASN A 48 -11.47 29.03 -5.61
N LEU A 49 -10.51 28.24 -6.14
CA LEU A 49 -9.98 28.38 -7.50
C LEU A 49 -10.83 27.58 -8.49
N ASN A 50 -12.06 28.03 -8.75
CA ASN A 50 -13.04 27.27 -9.52
C ASN A 50 -12.75 27.20 -11.03
N ASP A 51 -12.07 28.21 -11.56
CA ASP A 51 -11.68 28.26 -12.96
C ASP A 51 -10.42 27.39 -13.21
N LEU A 52 -10.55 26.43 -14.12
CA LEU A 52 -9.47 25.51 -14.49
C LEU A 52 -8.37 26.19 -15.32
N ALA A 53 -8.65 27.34 -15.95
CA ALA A 53 -7.65 28.11 -16.69
C ALA A 53 -6.55 28.68 -15.77
N ILE A 54 -6.84 28.86 -14.48
CA ILE A 54 -5.87 29.25 -13.45
C ILE A 54 -4.75 28.19 -13.32
N PHE A 55 -5.05 26.93 -13.62
CA PHE A 55 -4.10 25.82 -13.56
C PHE A 55 -3.34 25.61 -14.89
N GLY A 56 -3.38 26.58 -15.80
CA GLY A 56 -2.50 26.64 -16.97
C GLY A 56 -1.05 26.95 -16.56
N ALA A 57 -0.09 26.59 -17.41
CA ALA A 57 1.33 26.79 -17.10
C ALA A 57 1.67 28.28 -16.90
N ASP A 58 1.16 29.16 -17.76
CA ASP A 58 1.46 30.60 -17.73
C ASP A 58 0.82 31.31 -16.53
N SER A 59 -0.43 30.96 -16.20
CA SER A 59 -1.16 31.49 -15.04
C SER A 59 -0.55 31.01 -13.73
N LEU A 60 -0.21 29.73 -13.61
CA LEU A 60 0.50 29.21 -12.45
C LEU A 60 1.87 29.85 -12.26
N ALA A 61 2.63 30.05 -13.34
CA ALA A 61 3.92 30.73 -13.29
C ALA A 61 3.77 32.18 -12.82
N SER A 62 2.75 32.89 -13.32
CA SER A 62 2.46 34.28 -12.92
C SER A 62 2.06 34.39 -11.45
N ILE A 63 1.18 33.49 -10.97
CA ILE A 63 0.77 33.45 -9.56
C ILE A 63 1.96 33.11 -8.67
N ARG A 64 2.76 32.11 -9.06
CA ARG A 64 3.98 31.74 -8.34
C ARG A 64 4.94 32.91 -8.26
N ASP A 65 5.18 33.63 -9.36
CA ASP A 65 6.06 34.80 -9.40
C ASP A 65 5.54 35.89 -8.46
N LEU A 66 4.24 36.20 -8.52
CA LEU A 66 3.63 37.22 -7.66
C LEU A 66 3.73 36.86 -6.17
N ILE A 67 3.56 35.59 -5.80
CA ILE A 67 3.77 35.12 -4.42
C ILE A 67 5.25 35.20 -4.05
N SER A 68 6.15 34.86 -4.96
CA SER A 68 7.60 34.88 -4.72
C SER A 68 8.15 36.28 -4.46
N ARG A 69 7.48 37.33 -4.96
CA ARG A 69 7.81 38.73 -4.67
C ARG A 69 7.54 39.11 -3.21
N THR A 70 6.58 38.46 -2.57
CA THR A 70 6.23 38.71 -1.17
C THR A 70 7.09 37.87 -0.22
N ALA A 71 7.32 36.60 -0.56
CA ALA A 71 8.05 35.66 0.27
C ALA A 71 8.72 34.54 -0.54
N THR A 72 9.86 34.05 -0.06
CA THR A 72 10.57 32.91 -0.66
C THR A 72 9.80 31.60 -0.46
N ILE A 73 9.38 30.99 -1.56
CA ILE A 73 8.61 29.73 -1.57
C ILE A 73 9.55 28.54 -1.37
N HIS A 74 9.21 27.64 -0.45
CA HIS A 74 9.88 26.35 -0.27
C HIS A 74 9.25 25.27 -1.16
N THR A 75 7.95 25.04 -1.02
CA THR A 75 7.18 24.05 -1.78
C THR A 75 6.04 24.70 -2.54
N TRP A 76 5.82 24.26 -3.78
CA TRP A 76 4.70 24.71 -4.62
C TRP A 76 3.98 23.50 -5.21
N ALA A 77 2.71 23.32 -4.85
CA ALA A 77 1.91 22.18 -5.26
C ALA A 77 0.52 22.62 -5.75
N PRO A 78 0.36 22.85 -7.07
CA PRO A 78 -0.94 23.13 -7.67
C PRO A 78 -1.74 21.84 -7.86
N LEU A 79 -2.91 21.75 -7.24
CA LEU A 79 -3.80 20.60 -7.26
C LEU A 79 -5.07 20.93 -8.06
N LYS A 80 -4.97 20.80 -9.39
CA LYS A 80 -6.05 21.15 -10.34
C LYS A 80 -7.39 20.49 -10.01
N SER A 81 -7.40 19.17 -9.78
CA SER A 81 -8.64 18.42 -9.47
C SER A 81 -9.30 18.88 -8.17
N PHE A 82 -8.49 19.35 -7.20
CA PHE A 82 -8.98 19.83 -5.91
C PHE A 82 -9.26 21.33 -5.90
N ARG A 83 -9.00 22.05 -7.01
CA ARG A 83 -9.16 23.50 -7.11
C ARG A 83 -8.41 24.25 -6.01
N ARG A 84 -7.20 23.76 -5.72
CA ARG A 84 -6.36 24.24 -4.61
C ARG A 84 -4.92 24.40 -5.05
N ILE A 85 -4.23 25.34 -4.43
CA ILE A 85 -2.77 25.46 -4.52
C ILE A 85 -2.23 25.43 -3.09
N ILE A 86 -1.29 24.54 -2.82
CA ILE A 86 -0.60 24.44 -1.54
C ILE A 86 0.78 25.07 -1.71
N VAL A 87 1.13 25.96 -0.80
CA VAL A 87 2.41 26.67 -0.79
C VAL A 87 3.00 26.60 0.60
N SER A 88 4.22 26.09 0.71
CA SER A 88 4.96 26.07 1.97
C SER A 88 6.12 27.06 1.90
N PHE A 89 6.43 27.69 3.03
CA PHE A 89 7.47 28.71 3.19
C PHE A 89 8.49 28.25 4.24
N TYR A 90 9.64 28.94 4.30
CA TYR A 90 10.66 28.70 5.32
C TYR A 90 10.23 29.25 6.70
N ASP A 91 9.51 30.37 6.72
CA ASP A 91 9.10 31.02 7.96
C ASP A 91 7.58 31.12 8.06
N GLU A 92 7.05 30.99 9.27
CA GLU A 92 5.62 31.22 9.56
C GLU A 92 5.23 32.69 9.30
N GLU A 93 6.13 33.62 9.60
CA GLU A 93 5.91 35.06 9.36
C GLU A 93 5.72 35.37 7.87
N ALA A 94 6.46 34.66 7.01
CA ALA A 94 6.35 34.80 5.57
C ALA A 94 4.96 34.36 5.09
N ALA A 95 4.45 33.24 5.60
CA ALA A 95 3.10 32.76 5.32
C ALA A 95 2.02 33.74 5.81
N ILE A 96 2.20 34.35 6.99
CA ILE A 96 1.28 35.38 7.50
C ILE A 96 1.22 36.59 6.56
N LYS A 97 2.38 37.09 6.09
CA LYS A 97 2.45 38.22 5.14
C LYS A 97 1.77 37.89 3.82
N VAL A 98 2.03 36.71 3.25
CA VAL A 98 1.37 36.28 2.01
C VAL A 98 -0.15 36.18 2.21
N ARG A 99 -0.60 35.59 3.31
CA ARG A 99 -2.04 35.49 3.62
C ARG A 99 -2.70 36.86 3.73
N GLN A 100 -2.06 37.84 4.38
CA GLN A 100 -2.61 39.19 4.51
C GLN A 100 -2.83 39.88 3.17
N VAL A 101 -1.98 39.61 2.17
CA VAL A 101 -2.09 40.22 0.83
C VAL A 101 -3.10 39.47 -0.04
N TRP A 102 -3.16 38.14 0.05
CA TRP A 102 -3.93 37.32 -0.88
C TRP A 102 -5.30 36.87 -0.37
N ASP A 103 -5.55 36.86 0.94
CA ASP A 103 -6.84 36.41 1.45
C ASP A 103 -7.95 37.40 1.07
N GLY A 104 -8.94 36.93 0.30
CA GLY A 104 -10.03 37.76 -0.22
C GLY A 104 -9.76 38.46 -1.55
N GLU A 105 -8.58 38.26 -2.15
CA GLU A 105 -8.26 38.78 -3.48
C GLU A 105 -9.13 38.14 -4.57
N ASN A 106 -9.32 38.85 -5.67
CA ASN A 106 -10.15 38.41 -6.78
C ASN A 106 -9.28 37.82 -7.92
N VAL A 107 -9.33 36.50 -8.10
CA VAL A 107 -8.62 35.78 -9.17
C VAL A 107 -9.64 35.17 -10.13
N SER A 108 -9.55 35.51 -11.42
CA SER A 108 -10.50 35.08 -12.46
C SER A 108 -11.98 35.33 -12.12
N GLY A 109 -12.27 36.44 -11.44
CA GLY A 109 -13.64 36.86 -11.11
C GLY A 109 -14.20 36.27 -9.80
N GLU A 110 -13.50 35.35 -9.14
CA GLU A 110 -13.91 34.74 -7.87
C GLU A 110 -12.98 35.19 -6.72
N ARG A 111 -13.51 35.31 -5.50
CA ARG A 111 -12.69 35.66 -4.33
C ARG A 111 -12.01 34.43 -3.77
N ILE A 112 -10.69 34.43 -3.77
CA ILE A 112 -9.93 33.32 -3.18
C ILE A 112 -9.95 33.39 -1.65
N ARG A 113 -9.80 32.23 -1.02
CA ARG A 113 -9.67 32.11 0.43
C ARG A 113 -8.37 31.40 0.76
N VAL A 114 -7.60 31.96 1.69
CA VAL A 114 -6.28 31.45 2.07
C VAL A 114 -6.31 30.99 3.52
N TYR A 115 -6.12 29.69 3.72
CA TYR A 115 -6.12 29.05 5.03
C TYR A 115 -4.72 28.59 5.43
N PHE A 116 -4.43 28.59 6.73
CA PHE A 116 -3.24 27.93 7.25
C PHE A 116 -3.46 26.41 7.27
N GLY A 117 -2.50 25.68 6.69
CA GLY A 117 -2.45 24.23 6.67
C GLY A 117 -1.64 23.66 7.83
N GLN A 118 -1.30 22.37 7.74
CA GLN A 118 -0.35 21.76 8.67
C GLN A 118 1.06 22.28 8.40
N ASN A 119 1.81 22.51 9.48
CA ASN A 119 3.21 22.93 9.38
C ASN A 119 4.02 21.89 8.60
N THR A 120 4.73 22.33 7.55
CA THR A 120 5.61 21.49 6.76
C THR A 120 7.01 21.52 7.39
N PRO A 121 7.50 20.39 7.93
CA PRO A 121 8.85 20.31 8.47
C PRO A 121 9.88 20.64 7.38
N LEU A 122 10.79 21.57 7.65
CA LEU A 122 11.88 21.93 6.74
C LEU A 122 13.02 20.91 6.80
N GLU A 123 13.22 20.34 7.98
CA GLU A 123 14.15 19.23 8.17
C GLU A 123 13.41 17.91 7.94
N VAL A 124 13.99 17.07 7.09
CA VAL A 124 13.61 15.66 7.01
C VAL A 124 14.13 14.98 8.28
N LYS A 125 13.44 15.19 9.40
CA LYS A 125 13.64 14.35 10.58
C LYS A 125 13.12 12.97 10.21
N ASP A 126 14.00 11.98 10.28
CA ASP A 126 13.62 10.60 10.10
C ASP A 126 12.84 10.16 11.35
N GLU A 127 11.56 10.55 11.42
CA GLU A 127 10.61 10.12 12.46
C GLU A 127 10.14 8.67 12.23
N ARG A 128 10.91 7.89 11.45
CA ARG A 128 10.69 6.47 11.32
C ARG A 128 11.24 5.80 12.57
N LEU A 129 10.48 4.85 13.11
CA LEU A 129 10.98 3.97 14.14
C LEU A 129 12.21 3.23 13.62
N ALA A 130 13.23 3.07 14.47
CA ALA A 130 14.39 2.27 14.13
C ALA A 130 13.95 0.86 13.72
N LEU A 131 14.67 0.26 12.77
CA LEU A 131 14.40 -1.10 12.34
C LEU A 131 14.42 -2.02 13.58
N PRO A 132 13.35 -2.80 13.84
CA PRO A 132 13.35 -3.74 14.95
C PRO A 132 14.52 -4.72 14.83
N ASP A 133 15.08 -5.12 15.96
CA ASP A 133 16.18 -6.08 16.01
C ASP A 133 15.85 -7.36 15.21
N ALA A 134 16.76 -7.74 14.31
CA ALA A 134 16.57 -8.82 13.35
C ALA A 134 16.28 -10.17 14.02
N GLY A 135 16.72 -10.37 15.27
CA GLY A 135 16.44 -11.56 16.07
C GLY A 135 14.98 -11.71 16.51
N LYS A 136 14.16 -10.67 16.40
CA LYS A 136 12.72 -10.69 16.76
C LYS A 136 11.78 -10.66 15.54
N LEU A 137 12.31 -10.64 14.32
CA LEU A 137 11.51 -10.67 13.08
C LEU A 137 10.79 -12.01 12.85
N PHE A 138 11.09 -13.05 13.64
CA PHE A 138 10.32 -14.31 13.65
C PHE A 138 8.93 -14.17 14.29
N PHE A 139 8.58 -13.03 14.89
CA PHE A 139 7.30 -12.81 15.58
C PHE A 139 6.30 -11.90 14.81
N ILE A 140 6.62 -11.44 13.61
CA ILE A 140 5.74 -10.53 12.82
C ILE A 140 4.74 -11.24 11.90
N SER A 141 4.66 -12.57 11.95
CA SER A 141 3.53 -13.33 11.39
C SER A 141 3.18 -14.50 12.30
N PRO A 142 1.91 -14.93 12.40
CA PRO A 142 1.57 -16.10 13.19
C PRO A 142 1.98 -17.37 12.44
N PRO A 143 2.82 -18.21 13.06
CA PRO A 143 2.45 -19.61 13.20
C PRO A 143 2.28 -19.94 14.69
N ALA A 144 1.63 -21.07 14.95
CA ALA A 144 1.20 -21.54 16.27
C ALA A 144 2.25 -21.27 17.37
N SER A 145 1.76 -20.82 18.52
CA SER A 145 2.55 -20.53 19.72
C SER A 145 3.63 -21.60 19.95
N PRO A 146 4.88 -21.18 20.25
CA PRO A 146 5.94 -22.13 20.56
C PRO A 146 5.50 -23.10 21.68
N PRO A 147 5.92 -24.38 21.64
CA PRO A 147 5.58 -25.36 22.68
C PRO A 147 6.00 -24.89 24.08
N HIS A 148 5.34 -25.43 25.10
CA HIS A 148 5.63 -25.10 26.49
C HIS A 148 7.11 -25.43 26.82
N GLY A 149 7.90 -24.41 27.17
CA GLY A 149 9.34 -24.53 27.45
C GLY A 149 10.28 -24.09 26.30
N TRP A 150 9.75 -23.53 25.21
CA TRP A 150 10.58 -22.90 24.17
C TRP A 150 11.12 -21.55 24.66
N GLU A 151 12.44 -21.45 24.82
CA GLU A 151 13.14 -20.20 25.09
C GLU A 151 14.00 -19.84 23.87
N VAL A 152 13.99 -18.56 23.48
CA VAL A 152 14.87 -18.06 22.41
C VAL A 152 16.30 -18.16 22.91
N ARG A 153 17.05 -19.13 22.38
CA ARG A 153 18.50 -19.23 22.55
C ARG A 153 19.16 -18.50 21.40
N GLN A 154 20.19 -17.72 21.71
CA GLN A 154 21.05 -17.14 20.68
C GLN A 154 21.76 -18.30 19.97
N GLU A 155 21.38 -18.56 18.72
CA GLU A 155 22.09 -19.54 17.91
C GLU A 155 23.53 -19.07 17.71
N ASP A 156 24.48 -19.98 17.89
CA ASP A 156 25.87 -19.74 17.56
C ASP A 156 26.02 -19.54 16.05
N ALA A 157 27.10 -18.88 15.63
CA ALA A 157 27.40 -18.69 14.21
C ALA A 157 27.31 -20.02 13.44
N PRO A 158 26.82 -20.02 12.18
CA PRO A 158 26.70 -21.24 11.38
C PRO A 158 28.01 -22.01 11.40
N ASN A 159 27.89 -23.35 11.55
CA ASN A 159 29.04 -24.22 11.71
C ASN A 159 30.04 -23.98 10.57
N LYS A 160 31.21 -23.44 10.90
CA LYS A 160 32.23 -23.04 9.90
C LYS A 160 32.93 -24.24 9.26
N LEU A 161 32.74 -25.43 9.83
CA LEU A 161 33.33 -26.67 9.34
C LEU A 161 32.28 -27.42 8.52
N VAL A 162 32.50 -27.44 7.20
CA VAL A 162 31.65 -28.15 6.23
C VAL A 162 31.66 -29.66 6.47
N HIS A 163 32.71 -30.17 7.14
CA HIS A 163 32.86 -31.57 7.48
C HIS A 163 33.14 -31.72 8.97
N ALA A 164 32.24 -32.42 9.65
CA ALA A 164 32.43 -32.79 11.04
C ALA A 164 33.37 -34.02 11.05
N ASP A 165 34.65 -33.81 11.33
CA ASP A 165 35.67 -34.86 11.33
C ASP A 165 35.35 -36.01 12.31
N ASP A 166 34.58 -35.70 13.36
CA ASP A 166 34.00 -36.65 14.30
C ASP A 166 32.99 -37.59 13.63
N LEU A 167 32.13 -37.08 12.74
CA LEU A 167 31.23 -37.90 11.93
C LEU A 167 31.99 -38.76 10.93
N ALA A 168 33.02 -38.21 10.28
CA ALA A 168 33.85 -38.97 9.35
C ALA A 168 34.58 -40.13 10.06
N LEU A 169 35.11 -39.89 11.25
CA LEU A 169 35.73 -40.93 12.09
C LEU A 169 34.71 -41.95 12.59
N ALA A 170 33.50 -41.54 12.96
CA ALA A 170 32.44 -42.45 13.36
C ALA A 170 32.01 -43.36 12.20
N LEU A 171 31.87 -42.80 10.99
CA LEU A 171 31.51 -43.54 9.78
C LEU A 171 32.63 -44.51 9.36
N ALA A 172 33.90 -44.09 9.44
CA ALA A 172 35.04 -44.97 9.20
C ALA A 172 35.11 -46.15 10.19
N LYS A 173 34.78 -45.90 11.47
CA LYS A 173 34.68 -46.96 12.50
C LYS A 173 33.46 -47.86 12.29
N LEU A 174 32.40 -47.35 11.68
CA LEU A 174 31.16 -48.08 11.42
C LEU A 174 31.24 -48.95 10.14
N ASN A 175 32.32 -48.86 9.37
CA ASN A 175 32.49 -49.62 8.13
C ASN A 175 32.67 -51.13 8.42
N ARG A 176 31.55 -51.79 8.70
CA ARG A 176 31.41 -53.24 8.79
C ARG A 176 31.48 -53.77 7.35
N PRO A 177 32.30 -54.79 7.04
CA PRO A 177 32.28 -55.38 5.70
C PRO A 177 30.88 -55.94 5.43
N ALA A 178 30.17 -55.30 4.51
CA ALA A 178 28.91 -55.82 4.00
C ALA A 178 29.24 -57.04 3.12
N GLU A 179 28.81 -58.22 3.56
CA GLU A 179 28.54 -59.33 2.64
C GLU A 179 27.60 -58.81 1.56
N SER A 180 28.05 -58.82 0.31
CA SER A 180 27.30 -58.33 -0.83
C SER A 180 26.30 -59.39 -1.33
N PRO A 181 24.98 -59.16 -1.29
CA PRO A 181 24.11 -59.66 -2.33
C PRO A 181 24.13 -58.64 -3.48
N THR A 182 24.45 -59.15 -4.65
CA THR A 182 24.40 -58.49 -5.96
C THR A 182 23.15 -57.62 -6.14
N LEU A 183 23.34 -56.29 -6.14
CA LEU A 183 22.37 -55.35 -6.70
C LEU A 183 22.89 -54.90 -8.06
N GLU A 184 22.18 -55.32 -9.09
CA GLU A 184 22.47 -55.08 -10.50
C GLU A 184 22.52 -53.57 -10.78
N SER A 185 23.59 -53.12 -11.43
CA SER A 185 23.71 -51.74 -11.90
C SER A 185 22.72 -51.47 -13.05
N PRO A 186 22.16 -50.26 -13.18
CA PRO A 186 21.15 -49.96 -14.20
C PRO A 186 21.75 -50.07 -15.60
N VAL A 187 21.19 -50.96 -16.41
CA VAL A 187 21.52 -51.11 -17.83
C VAL A 187 20.75 -50.08 -18.65
N THR A 188 21.43 -49.39 -19.57
CA THR A 188 20.79 -48.55 -20.60
C THR A 188 20.40 -49.44 -21.78
N PRO A 189 19.11 -49.63 -22.12
CA PRO A 189 18.74 -50.30 -23.36
C PRO A 189 18.68 -49.26 -24.47
N GLY A 190 19.61 -49.35 -25.42
CA GLY A 190 19.39 -48.85 -26.77
C GLY A 190 18.67 -49.93 -27.57
N ASP A 191 17.46 -49.67 -28.07
CA ASP A 191 17.24 -49.55 -29.52
C ASP A 191 15.79 -49.13 -29.86
N SER A 192 15.73 -48.42 -30.98
CA SER A 192 14.66 -47.84 -31.77
C SER A 192 13.30 -48.56 -31.91
N ARG A 193 12.22 -47.80 -31.70
CA ARG A 193 11.01 -47.73 -32.58
C ARG A 193 9.95 -46.75 -32.03
N MET A 194 10.04 -45.47 -32.37
CA MET A 194 8.89 -44.54 -32.49
C MET A 194 9.29 -43.31 -33.35
N PRO A 195 8.40 -42.80 -34.21
CA PRO A 195 8.71 -41.68 -35.10
C PRO A 195 8.54 -40.33 -34.39
N SER A 196 9.47 -39.41 -34.66
CA SER A 196 9.31 -37.96 -34.56
C SER A 196 8.97 -37.36 -33.18
N THR A 197 10.00 -37.12 -32.39
CA THR A 197 10.23 -35.77 -31.82
C THR A 197 11.67 -35.69 -31.32
N THR A 198 12.43 -34.79 -31.92
CA THR A 198 13.82 -34.50 -31.63
C THR A 198 13.92 -33.90 -30.23
N ARG A 199 14.46 -34.65 -29.26
CA ARG A 199 15.00 -34.04 -28.03
C ARG A 199 16.23 -34.81 -27.58
N SER A 200 17.39 -34.28 -27.92
CA SER A 200 18.67 -34.66 -27.33
C SER A 200 18.64 -34.29 -25.85
N ARG A 201 18.31 -35.23 -24.97
CA ARG A 201 18.54 -35.16 -23.52
C ARG A 201 18.86 -36.56 -23.04
N SER A 202 19.94 -36.74 -22.30
CA SER A 202 20.25 -38.00 -21.62
C SER A 202 19.25 -38.20 -20.48
N SER A 203 18.16 -38.93 -20.73
CA SER A 203 17.24 -39.38 -19.68
C SER A 203 17.72 -40.71 -19.10
N THR A 204 17.93 -40.77 -17.78
CA THR A 204 18.32 -42.00 -17.10
C THR A 204 17.08 -42.62 -16.46
N LEU A 205 16.75 -43.86 -16.85
CA LEU A 205 15.70 -44.65 -16.20
C LEU A 205 16.25 -45.18 -14.88
N ILE A 206 15.62 -44.78 -13.77
CA ILE A 206 16.04 -45.20 -12.42
C ILE A 206 15.25 -46.43 -11.96
N TYR A 207 13.96 -46.50 -12.33
CA TYR A 207 13.10 -47.58 -11.87
C TYR A 207 12.03 -47.92 -12.90
N GLN A 208 11.91 -49.19 -13.25
CA GLN A 208 10.81 -49.73 -14.03
C GLN A 208 10.13 -50.83 -13.21
N PRO A 209 8.82 -50.70 -12.92
CA PRO A 209 8.10 -51.69 -12.16
C PRO A 209 7.82 -52.94 -12.99
N ASP A 210 7.86 -54.10 -12.33
CA ASP A 210 7.49 -55.38 -12.95
C ASP A 210 5.98 -55.47 -13.20
N ASP A 211 5.59 -56.28 -14.19
CA ASP A 211 4.20 -56.56 -14.60
C ASP A 211 3.25 -57.02 -13.46
N LYS A 212 3.79 -57.34 -12.29
CA LYS A 212 3.04 -57.78 -11.11
C LYS A 212 2.48 -56.62 -10.26
N SER A 213 2.90 -55.39 -10.53
CA SER A 213 2.46 -54.18 -9.80
C SER A 213 1.97 -53.09 -10.76
N PRO A 214 0.78 -53.25 -11.36
CA PRO A 214 0.28 -52.37 -12.42
C PRO A 214 -0.02 -50.92 -11.98
N ASN A 215 -0.01 -50.64 -10.68
CA ASN A 215 -0.28 -49.32 -10.12
C ASN A 215 0.99 -48.54 -9.71
N MET A 216 2.18 -49.08 -9.93
CA MET A 216 3.42 -48.39 -9.59
C MET A 216 3.95 -47.63 -10.82
N PRO A 217 4.28 -46.33 -10.71
CA PRO A 217 4.84 -45.59 -11.83
C PRO A 217 6.33 -45.89 -12.01
N ALA A 218 6.78 -45.86 -13.27
CA ALA A 218 8.21 -45.84 -13.58
C ALA A 218 8.80 -44.46 -13.24
N VAL A 219 10.06 -44.43 -12.80
CA VAL A 219 10.78 -43.20 -12.44
C VAL A 219 11.92 -42.99 -13.43
N VAL A 220 11.87 -41.85 -14.14
CA VAL A 220 12.88 -41.42 -15.11
C VAL A 220 13.34 -40.03 -14.71
N VAL A 221 14.67 -39.80 -14.72
CA VAL A 221 15.26 -38.50 -14.41
C VAL A 221 15.84 -37.90 -15.68
N GLU A 222 15.44 -36.67 -15.98
CA GLU A 222 15.99 -35.88 -17.06
C GLU A 222 17.08 -34.95 -16.51
N ASP A 223 18.26 -34.96 -17.15
CA ASP A 223 19.29 -33.97 -16.84
C ASP A 223 18.93 -32.60 -17.46
N MET A 224 18.96 -31.56 -16.63
CA MET A 224 18.62 -30.15 -16.95
C MET A 224 19.82 -29.22 -16.70
N THR A 225 21.04 -29.74 -16.67
CA THR A 225 22.25 -28.95 -16.33
C THR A 225 22.76 -27.99 -17.42
N ASP A 226 22.18 -27.98 -18.63
CA ASP A 226 22.50 -26.99 -19.68
C ASP A 226 21.49 -25.81 -19.73
N GLU A 227 22.01 -24.62 -20.04
CA GLU A 227 21.32 -23.31 -20.10
C GLU A 227 20.00 -23.34 -20.91
N PRO A 228 18.95 -22.60 -20.49
CA PRO A 228 17.67 -22.62 -21.17
C PRO A 228 17.67 -21.79 -22.46
N GLU A 229 17.72 -22.46 -23.62
CA GLU A 229 17.29 -21.84 -24.87
C GLU A 229 15.80 -21.48 -24.80
N GLY A 230 15.48 -20.22 -25.13
CA GLY A 230 14.18 -19.60 -24.88
C GLY A 230 13.00 -20.37 -25.46
N LEU A 231 12.20 -20.98 -24.58
CA LEU A 231 10.90 -21.55 -24.90
C LEU A 231 9.80 -20.59 -24.46
N SER A 232 9.04 -20.10 -25.44
CA SER A 232 7.83 -19.29 -25.25
C SER A 232 6.80 -20.08 -24.43
N LEU A 233 6.61 -19.69 -23.17
CA LEU A 233 5.70 -20.34 -22.23
C LEU A 233 4.28 -19.77 -22.40
N GLU A 234 3.39 -20.48 -23.09
CA GLU A 234 1.95 -20.24 -22.92
C GLU A 234 1.56 -20.71 -21.51
N THR A 235 1.52 -19.76 -20.58
CA THR A 235 1.10 -20.00 -19.19
C THR A 235 -0.40 -20.23 -19.12
N LYS A 236 -0.86 -21.49 -19.21
CA LYS A 236 -2.15 -21.85 -18.65
C LYS A 236 -2.00 -21.97 -17.13
N ALA A 237 -2.51 -20.97 -16.41
CA ALA A 237 -2.53 -20.96 -14.96
C ALA A 237 -3.31 -22.17 -14.41
N ILE A 238 -2.62 -23.00 -13.63
CA ILE A 238 -3.23 -24.12 -12.89
C ILE A 238 -3.87 -23.51 -11.64
N MET A 239 -5.18 -23.28 -11.67
CA MET A 239 -5.93 -22.81 -10.49
C MET A 239 -6.20 -23.98 -9.55
N ALA A 240 -5.28 -24.27 -8.64
CA ALA A 240 -5.55 -25.16 -7.52
C ALA A 240 -6.39 -24.41 -6.48
N HIS A 241 -7.65 -24.82 -6.31
CA HIS A 241 -8.59 -24.22 -5.36
C HIS A 241 -8.44 -24.93 -4.00
N THR A 242 -7.95 -24.23 -2.97
CA THR A 242 -7.92 -24.78 -1.60
C THR A 242 -9.14 -24.29 -0.83
N SER A 243 -9.91 -25.21 -0.25
CA SER A 243 -11.08 -24.91 0.59
C SER A 243 -10.69 -24.16 1.86
N MET A 244 -11.56 -23.24 2.30
CA MET A 244 -11.40 -22.44 3.51
C MET A 244 -11.35 -23.33 4.77
N PRO A 245 -10.51 -23.01 5.77
CA PRO A 245 -10.45 -23.77 7.01
C PRO A 245 -11.76 -23.66 7.81
N PRO A 246 -12.11 -24.69 8.61
CA PRO A 246 -13.36 -24.72 9.37
C PRO A 246 -13.39 -23.62 10.44
N VAL A 247 -14.54 -22.94 10.54
CA VAL A 247 -14.82 -21.93 11.57
C VAL A 247 -15.25 -22.65 12.84
N GLU A 248 -14.46 -22.54 13.91
CA GLU A 248 -14.88 -23.01 15.24
C GLU A 248 -15.97 -22.08 15.79
N LEU A 249 -17.16 -22.63 15.98
CA LEU A 249 -18.23 -21.99 16.76
C LEU A 249 -17.87 -22.15 18.23
N MET A 250 -17.38 -21.07 18.85
CA MET A 250 -17.27 -20.99 20.31
C MET A 250 -18.68 -21.01 20.90
N ALA A 251 -19.04 -22.12 21.54
CA ALA A 251 -20.23 -22.18 22.37
C ALA A 251 -19.92 -21.45 23.68
N ASP A 252 -20.56 -20.28 23.86
CA ASP A 252 -20.67 -19.65 25.18
C ASP A 252 -21.38 -20.61 26.14
N SER A 253 -20.75 -20.90 27.27
CA SER A 253 -21.36 -21.53 28.44
C SER A 253 -20.80 -20.87 29.70
#